data_AF-A0A2D9T8M2-F1
#
_entry.id   AF-A0A2D9T8M2-F1
#
_cell.length_a   1.000
_cell.length_b   1.000
_cell.length_c   1.000
_cell.angle_alpha   90.00
_cell.angle_beta   90.00
_cell.angle_gamma   90.00
#
_symmetry.space_group_name_H-M   'P 1'
#
loop_
_entity.id
_entity.type
_entity.pdbx_description
1 polymer ?
#
loop_
_entity_poly.entity_id
_entity_poly.type
_entity_poly.pdbx_seq_one_letter_code
_entity_poly.pdbx_strand_id
1 'polypeptide(L)'
;MRISNSFSEGEIHVLEFILQTLLRGGKPSTAVRNKDFASLYRKVVSMRTRVEEKKEKTAAKEVSSVGTIGAADDDEDDTLSQVG
;
A
#
# COMPACT_ATOMS: atom_id res chain seq x y z
N MET A 1 11.16 -24.54 12.40
CA MET A 1 10.55 -23.19 12.55
C MET A 1 11.18 -22.28 11.51
N ARG A 2 10.44 -21.84 10.49
CA ARG A 2 10.99 -21.01 9.40
C ARG A 2 10.79 -19.55 9.80
N ILE A 3 11.85 -18.91 10.29
CA ILE A 3 11.87 -17.47 10.55
C ILE A 3 11.85 -16.81 9.16
N SER A 4 10.70 -16.29 8.73
CA SER A 4 10.66 -15.51 7.50
C SER A 4 11.53 -14.27 7.67
N ASN A 5 12.37 -13.95 6.68
CA ASN A 5 13.21 -12.74 6.63
C ASN A 5 12.39 -11.44 6.42
N SER A 6 11.15 -11.43 6.91
CA SER A 6 10.17 -10.37 6.73
C SER A 6 9.43 -10.18 8.04
N PHE A 7 9.29 -8.92 8.44
CA PHE A 7 8.48 -8.54 9.60
C PHE A 7 7.02 -8.97 9.41
N SER A 8 6.42 -9.45 10.48
CA SER A 8 4.98 -9.67 10.60
C SER A 8 4.23 -8.35 10.63
N GLU A 9 2.92 -8.39 10.38
CA GLU A 9 2.06 -7.21 10.43
C GLU A 9 2.10 -6.52 11.80
N GLY A 10 2.07 -7.30 12.89
CA GLY A 10 2.16 -6.76 14.24
C GLY A 10 3.47 -6.04 14.50
N GLU A 11 4.60 -6.60 14.03
CA GLU A 11 5.90 -5.93 14.16
C GLU A 11 5.97 -4.64 13.34
N ILE A 12 5.34 -4.60 12.16
CA ILE A 12 5.25 -3.37 11.35
C ILE A 12 4.45 -2.29 12.09
N HIS A 13 3.32 -2.64 12.71
CA HIS A 13 2.52 -1.70 13.50
C HIS A 13 3.28 -1.18 14.73
N VAL A 14 4.02 -2.05 15.43
CA VAL A 14 4.84 -1.63 16.57
C VAL A 14 5.95 -0.66 16.11
N LEU A 15 6.61 -0.95 14.99
CA LEU A 15 7.61 -0.06 14.41
C LEU A 15 7.01 1.29 14.00
N GLU A 16 5.83 1.31 13.38
CA GLU A 16 5.14 2.55 13.02
C GLU A 16 4.80 3.38 14.26
N PHE A 17 4.26 2.74 15.30
CA PHE A 17 3.92 3.41 16.56
C PHE A 17 5.12 4.05 17.24
N ILE A 18 6.24 3.31 17.35
CA ILE A 18 7.48 3.84 17.94
C ILE A 18 7.98 5.03 17.12
N LEU A 19 8.03 4.90 15.80
CA LEU A 19 8.52 5.96 14.93
C LEU A 19 7.63 7.21 14.99
N GLN A 20 6.30 7.07 14.98
CA GLN A 20 5.37 8.19 15.16
C GLN A 20 5.53 8.86 16.53
N THR A 21 5.76 8.09 17.59
CA THR A 21 6.02 8.63 18.93
C THR A 21 7.31 9.46 18.95
N LEU A 22 8.37 9.00 18.29
CA LEU A 22 9.62 9.76 18.15
C LEU A 22 9.43 11.05 17.36
N LEU A 23 8.46 11.09 16.44
CA LEU A 23 8.13 12.28 15.67
C LEU A 23 7.38 13.35 16.47
N ARG A 24 6.65 12.98 17.53
CA ARG A 24 5.69 13.87 18.23
C ARG A 24 4.74 14.62 17.26
N GLY A 25 4.38 14.01 16.14
CA GLY A 25 3.57 14.64 15.08
C GLY A 25 4.33 15.54 14.11
N GLY A 26 5.66 15.62 14.23
CA GLY A 26 6.54 16.34 13.30
C GLY A 26 6.95 15.51 12.06
N LYS A 27 7.70 16.14 11.15
CA LYS A 27 8.26 15.47 9.96
C LYS A 27 9.53 14.68 10.33
N PRO A 28 9.78 13.50 9.73
CA PRO A 28 10.98 12.69 9.99
C PRO A 28 12.31 13.40 9.79
N SER A 29 12.38 14.34 8.85
CA SER A 29 13.58 15.15 8.61
C SER A 29 13.85 16.18 9.72
N THR A 30 12.83 16.53 10.52
CA THR A 30 12.88 17.61 11.51
C THR A 30 12.95 17.06 12.94
N ALA A 31 12.34 15.90 13.20
CA ALA A 31 12.15 15.39 14.55
C ALA A 31 13.38 14.66 15.13
N VAL A 32 14.22 14.05 14.28
CA VAL A 32 15.34 13.20 14.74
C VAL A 32 16.64 13.62 14.06
N ARG A 33 17.69 13.87 14.85
CA ARG A 33 19.04 14.27 14.35
C ARG A 33 19.80 13.14 13.62
N ASN A 34 19.21 11.95 13.52
CA ASN A 34 19.80 10.80 12.84
C ASN A 34 19.41 10.81 11.36
N LYS A 35 20.41 10.84 10.47
CA LYS A 35 20.24 10.87 9.00
C LYS A 35 19.46 9.66 8.47
N ASP A 36 19.60 8.51 9.12
CA ASP A 36 18.97 7.25 8.68
C ASP A 36 17.49 7.16 9.08
N PHE A 37 17.05 8.00 10.01
CA PHE A 37 15.69 7.96 10.54
C PHE A 37 14.63 8.17 9.46
N ALA A 38 14.86 9.13 8.56
CA ALA A 38 13.94 9.41 7.45
C ALA A 38 13.83 8.22 6.47
N SER A 39 14.94 7.50 6.25
CA SER A 39 14.95 6.31 5.40
C SER A 39 14.19 5.15 6.07
N LEU A 40 14.43 4.93 7.36
CA LEU A 40 13.73 3.93 8.15
C LEU A 40 12.22 4.18 8.17
N TYR A 41 11.79 5.42 8.42
CA TYR A 41 10.38 5.79 8.41
C TYR A 41 9.71 5.47 7.08
N ARG A 42 10.30 5.89 5.95
CA ARG A 42 9.77 5.58 4.61
C ARG A 42 9.69 4.08 4.36
N LYS A 43 10.67 3.31 4.84
CA LYS A 43 10.69 1.86 4.69
C LYS A 43 9.54 1.20 5.45
N VAL A 44 9.28 1.61 6.69
CA VAL A 44 8.16 1.08 7.50
C VAL A 44 6.81 1.44 6.88
N VAL A 45 6.64 2.68 6.42
CA VAL A 45 5.42 3.10 5.71
C VAL A 45 5.21 2.27 4.45
N SER A 46 6.24 2.08 3.62
CA SER A 46 6.15 1.24 2.42
C SER A 46 5.82 -0.23 2.75
N MET A 47 6.36 -0.76 3.84
CA MET A 47 6.04 -2.11 4.31
C MET A 47 4.57 -2.23 4.71
N ARG A 48 4.03 -1.23 5.43
CA ARG A 48 2.61 -1.19 5.78
C ARG A 48 1.73 -1.17 4.54
N THR A 49 2.00 -0.26 3.59
CA THR A 49 1.22 -0.18 2.34
C THR A 49 1.21 -1.50 1.58
N ARG A 50 2.36 -2.18 1.48
CA ARG A 50 2.45 -3.51 0.83
C ARG A 50 1.66 -4.59 1.55
N VAL A 51 1.51 -4.50 2.88
CA VAL A 51 0.67 -5.44 3.64
C VAL A 51 -0.81 -5.17 3.38
N GLU A 52 -1.22 -3.90 3.35
CA GLU A 52 -2.58 -3.47 3.01
C GLU A 52 -2.96 -3.88 1.58
N GLU A 53 -2.12 -3.58 0.58
CA GLU A 53 -2.33 -4.01 -0.82
C GLU A 53 -2.41 -5.54 -0.96
N LYS A 54 -1.62 -6.29 -0.17
CA LYS A 54 -1.71 -7.76 -0.17
C LYS A 54 -3.04 -8.23 0.39
N LYS A 55 -3.57 -7.58 1.43
CA LYS A 55 -4.90 -7.89 1.97
C LYS A 55 -5.97 -7.62 0.93
N GLU A 56 -5.93 -6.48 0.25
CA GLU A 56 -6.87 -6.14 -0.82
C GLU A 56 -6.84 -7.16 -1.97
N LYS A 57 -5.64 -7.57 -2.41
CA LYS A 57 -5.49 -8.60 -3.45
C LYS A 57 -5.97 -9.97 -2.99
N THR A 58 -5.79 -10.32 -1.71
CA THR A 58 -6.26 -11.60 -1.17
C THR A 58 -7.78 -11.59 -1.02
N ALA A 59 -8.36 -10.50 -0.53
CA ALA A 59 -9.80 -10.29 -0.46
C ALA A 59 -10.43 -10.33 -1.86
N ALA A 60 -9.85 -9.61 -2.84
CA ALA A 60 -10.28 -9.63 -4.24
C ALA A 60 -10.20 -11.04 -4.87
N LYS A 61 -9.21 -11.84 -4.47
CA LYS A 61 -9.05 -13.23 -4.91
C LYS A 61 -10.06 -14.17 -4.24
N GLU A 62 -10.47 -13.90 -3.00
CA GLU A 62 -11.50 -14.67 -2.30
C GLU A 62 -12.91 -14.41 -2.84
N VAL A 63 -13.22 -13.19 -3.32
CA VAL A 63 -14.45 -12.92 -4.08
C VAL A 63 -14.42 -13.44 -5.53
N SER A 64 -13.26 -13.85 -6.05
CA SER A 64 -13.07 -14.37 -7.42
C SER A 64 -13.38 -15.88 -7.57
N SER A 65 -14.15 -16.47 -6.66
CA SER A 65 -14.62 -17.87 -6.74
C SER A 65 -15.77 -18.06 -7.75
N VAL A 66 -16.42 -16.99 -8.20
CA VAL A 66 -17.40 -17.02 -9.30
C VAL A 66 -16.78 -16.33 -10.50
N GLY A 67 -16.25 -17.12 -11.43
CA GLY A 67 -15.65 -16.62 -12.66
C GLY A 67 -16.66 -15.80 -13.47
N THR A 68 -16.52 -14.49 -13.46
CA THR A 68 -17.12 -13.60 -14.44
C THR A 68 -15.99 -13.08 -15.31
N ILE A 69 -15.98 -13.52 -16.56
CA ILE A 69 -15.09 -12.99 -17.60
C ILE A 69 -15.63 -11.59 -17.88
N GLY A 70 -14.85 -10.56 -17.51
CA GLY A 70 -15.14 -9.19 -17.92
C GLY A 70 -15.16 -9.13 -19.44
N ALA A 71 -16.26 -8.63 -20.00
CA ALA A 71 -16.39 -8.37 -21.43
C ALA A 71 -15.27 -7.41 -21.87
N ALA A 72 -14.78 -7.60 -23.10
CA ALA A 72 -13.84 -6.67 -23.71
C ALA A 72 -14.46 -5.26 -23.72
N ASP A 73 -13.69 -4.26 -23.30
CA ASP A 73 -13.99 -2.86 -23.63
C ASP A 73 -13.83 -2.73 -25.15
N ASP A 74 -14.97 -2.72 -25.84
CA ASP A 74 -15.08 -2.32 -27.25
C ASP A 74 -15.22 -0.80 -27.26
N ASP A 75 -14.13 -0.10 -26.95
CA ASP A 75 -14.02 1.34 -27.21
C ASP A 75 -13.88 1.55 -28.71
N GLU A 76 -14.98 1.66 -29.46
CA GLU A 76 -15.17 2.56 -30.62
C GLU A 76 -16.67 2.64 -30.96
N ASP A 77 -17.46 3.38 -30.15
CA ASP A 77 -18.84 3.74 -30.50
C ASP A 77 -18.86 5.03 -31.34
N ASP A 78 -19.58 4.94 -32.46
CA ASP A 78 -19.88 5.97 -33.44
C ASP A 78 -20.40 7.28 -32.79
N THR A 79 -19.78 8.41 -33.12
CA THR A 79 -20.41 9.74 -32.94
C THR A 79 -20.52 10.46 -34.28
N LEU A 80 -21.55 10.09 -35.02
CA LEU A 80 -22.04 10.83 -36.18
C LEU A 80 -22.86 12.05 -35.72
N SER A 81 -22.59 13.18 -36.39
CA SER A 81 -23.34 14.47 -36.46
C SER A 81 -23.00 15.59 -35.46
N GLN A 82 -22.51 16.73 -35.97
CA GLN A 82 -23.38 17.89 -36.26
C GLN A 82 -22.65 19.01 -37.05
N VAL A 83 -23.44 19.64 -37.91
CA VAL A 83 -23.22 20.69 -38.92
C VAL A 83 -22.63 22.00 -38.40
N GLY A 84 -21.81 22.66 -39.24
CA GLY A 84 -21.43 24.07 -39.19
C GLY A 84 -20.68 24.48 -40.45
#